data_AF-A0A954RG29-F1
#
_entry.id   AF-A0A954RG29-F1
#
_cell.length_a   1.000
_cell.length_b   1.000
_cell.length_c   1.000
_cell.angle_alpha   90.00
_cell.angle_beta   90.00
_cell.angle_gamma   90.00
#
_symmetry.space_group_name_H-M   'P 1'
#
loop_
_entity.id
_entity.type
_entity.pdbx_description
1 polymer ?
#
loop_
_entity_poly.entity_id
_entity_poly.type
_entity_poly.pdbx_seq_one_letter_code
_entity_poly.pdbx_strand_id
1 'polypeptide(L)'
;MSDMRWLPLISALLVAFGYFGYIMQTKFRLLLVAQHRERFFEQLAVRAKNVFVYAFGQKKMFKEKGAGLMHAFIFWGFLVLQIRTIFLFACAFDPSVKLPLHGPYTFLKDITELIVLVALGVAAYRRLVTKPARLSFSGEALLILGLIGTLILSDFLLDGTAFALAMKTEA
;
A
#
# COMPACT_ATOMS: atom_id res chain seq x y z
N MET A 1 -31.20 10.54 -4.94
CA MET A 1 -30.53 9.48 -4.17
C MET A 1 -31.23 8.16 -4.48
N SER A 2 -30.91 7.56 -5.64
CA SER A 2 -31.41 6.24 -6.06
C SER A 2 -30.46 5.19 -5.49
N ASP A 3 -30.62 4.90 -4.20
CA ASP A 3 -29.54 4.44 -3.30
C ASP A 3 -29.21 2.95 -3.34
N MET A 4 -29.97 2.14 -4.10
CA MET A 4 -29.80 0.67 -4.12
C MET A 4 -28.49 0.22 -4.81
N ARG A 5 -27.95 1.03 -5.74
CA ARG A 5 -26.73 0.68 -6.50
C ARG A 5 -25.45 0.72 -5.67
N TRP A 6 -25.45 1.48 -4.58
CA TRP A 6 -24.28 1.64 -3.71
C TRP A 6 -24.27 0.63 -2.56
N LEU A 7 -25.40 -0.02 -2.25
CA LEU A 7 -25.51 -1.00 -1.17
C LEU A 7 -24.53 -2.16 -1.29
N PRO A 8 -24.26 -2.74 -2.49
CA PRO A 8 -23.25 -3.81 -2.61
C PRO A 8 -21.85 -3.32 -2.26
N LEU A 9 -21.47 -2.11 -2.70
CA LEU A 9 -20.16 -1.53 -2.40
C LEU A 9 -20.00 -1.23 -0.91
N ILE A 10 -21.01 -0.58 -0.31
CA ILE A 10 -21.00 -0.21 1.11
C ILE A 10 -20.97 -1.46 1.98
N SER A 11 -21.80 -2.47 1.67
CA SER A 11 -21.80 -3.74 2.40
C SER A 11 -20.46 -4.47 2.28
N ALA A 12 -19.86 -4.52 1.09
CA ALA A 12 -18.54 -5.11 0.89
C ALA A 12 -17.45 -4.39 1.72
N LEU A 13 -17.45 -3.06 1.75
CA LEU A 13 -16.52 -2.27 2.57
C LEU A 13 -16.73 -2.54 4.06
N LEU A 14 -17.97 -2.56 4.55
CA LEU A 14 -18.28 -2.85 5.95
C LEU A 14 -17.82 -4.25 6.36
N VAL A 15 -18.05 -5.26 5.51
CA VAL A 15 -17.57 -6.62 5.76
C VAL A 15 -16.04 -6.68 5.77
N ALA A 16 -15.38 -6.06 4.79
CA ALA A 16 -13.91 -6.04 4.70
C ALA A 16 -13.26 -5.35 5.91
N PHE A 17 -13.72 -4.14 6.27
CA PHE A 17 -13.20 -3.41 7.42
C PHE A 17 -13.56 -4.09 8.75
N GLY A 18 -14.76 -4.66 8.87
CA GLY A 18 -15.17 -5.43 10.05
C GLY A 18 -14.29 -6.66 10.27
N TYR A 19 -14.04 -7.44 9.21
CA TYR A 19 -13.17 -8.61 9.26
C TYR A 19 -11.71 -8.22 9.55
N PHE A 20 -11.20 -7.17 8.91
CA PHE A 20 -9.87 -6.61 9.20
C PHE A 20 -9.75 -6.18 10.66
N GLY A 21 -10.75 -5.46 11.18
CA GLY A 21 -10.81 -5.02 12.57
C GLY A 21 -10.82 -6.18 13.55
N TYR A 22 -11.59 -7.23 13.28
CA TYR A 22 -11.62 -8.45 14.09
C TYR A 22 -10.25 -9.16 14.17
N ILE A 23 -9.58 -9.35 13.02
CA ILE A 23 -8.22 -9.93 12.97
C ILE A 23 -7.24 -9.02 13.72
N MET A 24 -7.28 -7.72 13.45
CA MET A 24 -6.35 -6.76 14.04
C MET A 24 -6.50 -6.65 15.55
N GLN A 25 -7.72 -6.68 16.07
CA GLN A 25 -7.97 -6.65 17.52
C GLN A 25 -7.28 -7.83 18.21
N THR A 26 -7.33 -9.02 17.61
CA THR A 26 -6.67 -10.21 18.15
C THR A 26 -5.15 -10.06 18.16
N LYS A 27 -4.56 -9.60 17.05
CA LYS A 27 -3.10 -9.35 16.98
C LYS A 27 -2.67 -8.24 17.95
N PHE A 28 -3.45 -7.17 18.07
CA PHE A 28 -3.16 -6.05 18.96
C PHE A 28 -3.21 -6.48 20.43
N ARG A 29 -4.19 -7.31 20.83
CA ARG A 29 -4.26 -7.89 22.17
C ARG A 29 -3.02 -8.74 22.49
N LEU A 30 -2.58 -9.57 21.55
CA LEU A 30 -1.37 -10.38 21.73
C LEU A 30 -0.11 -9.52 21.94
N LEU A 31 0.02 -8.42 21.17
CA LEU A 31 1.13 -7.47 21.32
C LEU A 31 1.10 -6.75 22.69
N LEU A 32 -0.10 -6.40 23.17
CA LEU A 32 -0.27 -5.76 24.48
C LEU A 32 0.00 -6.69 25.66
N VAL A 33 -0.25 -8.00 25.52
CA VAL A 33 0.07 -9.00 26.55
C VAL A 33 1.58 -9.26 26.61
N ALA A 34 2.28 -9.26 25.46
CA ALA A 34 3.73 -9.40 25.40
C ALA A 34 4.51 -8.17 25.92
N GLN A 35 3.81 -7.07 26.24
CA GLN A 35 4.41 -5.82 26.70
C GLN A 35 4.68 -5.84 28.21
N HIS A 36 5.94 -5.56 28.60
CA HIS A 36 6.25 -5.14 29.98
C HIS A 36 5.68 -3.73 30.22
N ARG A 37 4.62 -3.64 31.03
CA ARG A 37 3.83 -2.41 31.25
C ARG A 37 4.59 -1.26 31.90
N GLU A 38 5.62 -1.56 32.69
CA GLU A 38 6.22 -0.56 33.60
C GLU A 38 7.02 0.54 32.91
N ARG A 39 7.44 0.37 31.65
CA ARG A 39 8.32 1.35 30.94
C ARG A 39 7.74 1.91 29.64
N PHE A 40 6.42 1.85 29.47
CA PHE A 40 5.78 2.21 28.19
C PHE A 40 6.07 3.66 27.78
N PHE A 41 5.89 4.60 28.71
CA PHE A 41 6.07 6.03 28.46
C PHE A 41 7.54 6.48 28.56
N GLU A 42 8.36 5.78 29.34
CA GLU A 42 9.77 6.13 29.58
C GLU A 42 10.65 6.04 28.32
N GLN A 43 10.24 5.24 27.33
CA GLN A 43 11.03 4.99 26.12
C GLN A 43 10.34 5.45 24.84
N LEU A 44 9.34 6.34 24.93
CA LEU A 44 8.55 6.76 23.76
C LEU A 44 9.44 7.36 22.66
N ALA A 45 10.40 8.21 23.03
CA ALA A 45 11.34 8.81 22.08
C ALA A 45 12.22 7.74 21.38
N VAL A 46 12.72 6.76 22.13
CA VAL A 46 13.53 5.66 21.58
C VAL A 46 12.69 4.79 20.63
N ARG A 47 11.43 4.52 20.98
CA ARG A 47 10.50 3.75 20.14
C ARG A 47 10.12 4.50 18.87
N ALA A 48 9.83 5.79 18.96
CA ALA A 48 9.57 6.64 17.80
C ALA A 48 10.79 6.63 16.86
N LYS A 49 11.99 6.83 17.39
CA LYS A 49 13.23 6.70 16.62
C LYS A 49 13.36 5.32 15.96
N ASN A 50 13.04 4.25 16.69
CA ASN A 50 13.06 2.90 16.13
C ASN A 50 12.05 2.71 15.00
N VAL A 51 10.84 3.30 15.08
CA VAL A 51 9.88 3.28 13.98
C VAL A 51 10.46 3.98 12.76
N PHE A 52 11.03 5.17 12.90
CA PHE A 52 11.66 5.87 11.79
C PHE A 52 12.85 5.10 11.19
N VAL A 53 13.70 4.50 12.02
CA VAL A 53 14.90 3.79 11.55
C VAL A 53 14.55 2.42 10.93
N TYR A 54 13.68 1.65 11.56
CA TYR A 54 13.41 0.27 11.16
C TYR A 54 12.22 0.13 10.23
N ALA A 55 11.13 0.89 10.44
CA ALA A 55 9.95 0.83 9.58
C ALA A 55 10.14 1.72 8.34
N PHE A 56 10.37 3.02 8.51
CA PHE A 56 10.56 3.92 7.37
C PHE A 56 11.94 3.72 6.72
N GLY A 57 13.00 3.69 7.51
CA GLY A 57 14.37 3.49 7.02
C GLY A 57 14.67 2.07 6.55
N GLN A 58 13.76 1.11 6.74
CA GLN A 58 13.87 -0.29 6.25
C GLN A 58 15.18 -0.99 6.67
N LYS A 59 15.84 -0.54 7.75
CA LYS A 59 17.21 -0.95 8.12
C LYS A 59 17.39 -2.47 8.24
N LYS A 60 16.34 -3.18 8.67
CA LYS A 60 16.38 -4.65 8.82
C LYS A 60 16.45 -5.38 7.46
N MET A 61 15.91 -4.78 6.40
CA MET A 61 15.84 -5.40 5.07
C MET A 61 17.14 -5.24 4.29
N PHE A 62 17.89 -4.17 4.57
CA PHE A 62 19.22 -3.94 4.00
C PHE A 62 20.33 -4.87 4.51
N LYS A 63 20.01 -5.84 5.39
CA LYS A 63 20.91 -6.97 5.68
C LYS A 63 21.27 -7.74 4.40
N GLU A 64 20.38 -7.73 3.42
CA GLU A 64 20.65 -8.20 2.07
C GLU A 64 20.33 -7.05 1.09
N LYS A 65 21.37 -6.36 0.60
CA LYS A 65 21.22 -5.11 -0.17
C LYS A 65 20.19 -5.21 -1.33
N GLY A 66 20.23 -6.30 -2.10
CA GLY A 66 19.28 -6.51 -3.21
C GLY A 66 17.82 -6.66 -2.76
N ALA A 67 17.56 -7.38 -1.67
CA ALA A 67 16.22 -7.47 -1.10
C ALA A 67 15.77 -6.15 -0.47
N GLY A 68 16.68 -5.50 0.26
CA GLY A 68 16.43 -4.24 0.93
C GLY A 68 16.01 -3.15 -0.03
N LEU A 69 16.73 -3.00 -1.16
CA LEU A 69 16.43 -1.98 -2.16
C LEU A 69 15.06 -2.22 -2.82
N MET A 70 14.81 -3.44 -3.29
CA MET A 70 13.52 -3.83 -3.87
C MET A 70 12.37 -3.60 -2.88
N HIS A 71 12.53 -3.99 -1.61
CA HIS A 71 11.49 -3.82 -0.60
C HIS A 71 11.28 -2.35 -0.22
N ALA A 72 12.35 -1.56 -0.18
CA ALA A 72 12.26 -0.12 0.03
C ALA A 72 11.46 0.56 -1.08
N PHE A 73 11.70 0.23 -2.35
CA PHE A 73 10.90 0.76 -3.46
C PHE A 73 9.43 0.41 -3.35
N ILE A 74 9.11 -0.85 -3.03
CA ILE A 74 7.71 -1.26 -2.79
C ILE A 74 7.11 -0.45 -1.65
N PHE A 75 7.79 -0.35 -0.50
CA PHE A 75 7.28 0.35 0.67
C PHE A 75 7.05 1.85 0.43
N TRP A 76 8.07 2.57 -0.04
CA TRP A 76 7.97 4.01 -0.28
C TRP A 76 7.01 4.32 -1.43
N GLY A 77 6.99 3.47 -2.46
CA GLY A 77 6.03 3.61 -3.52
C GLY A 77 4.60 3.44 -3.04
N PHE A 78 4.34 2.47 -2.16
CA PHE A 78 3.04 2.35 -1.50
C PHE A 78 2.61 3.61 -0.75
N LEU A 79 3.53 4.32 -0.09
CA LEU A 79 3.18 5.57 0.59
C LEU A 79 2.71 6.65 -0.39
N VAL A 80 3.32 6.72 -1.58
CA VAL A 80 2.87 7.63 -2.65
C VAL A 80 1.49 7.22 -3.17
N LEU A 81 1.28 5.92 -3.45
CA LEU A 81 0.00 5.39 -3.96
C LEU A 81 -1.14 5.46 -2.95
N GLN A 82 -0.83 5.38 -1.65
CA GLN A 82 -1.83 5.55 -0.61
C GLN A 82 -2.42 6.96 -0.64
N ILE A 83 -1.64 7.99 -0.96
CA ILE A 83 -2.17 9.35 -1.12
C ILE A 83 -3.20 9.38 -2.25
N ARG A 84 -2.87 8.82 -3.43
CA ARG A 84 -3.77 8.70 -4.58
C ARG A 84 -5.07 7.98 -4.21
N THR A 85 -4.94 6.84 -3.53
CA THR A 85 -6.09 6.04 -3.09
C THR A 85 -7.00 6.83 -2.15
N ILE A 86 -6.43 7.50 -1.13
CA ILE A 86 -7.20 8.35 -0.20
C ILE A 86 -7.95 9.45 -0.95
N PHE A 87 -7.31 10.10 -1.92
CA PHE A 87 -7.96 11.13 -2.72
C PHE A 87 -9.06 10.59 -3.63
N LEU A 88 -8.87 9.43 -4.26
CA LEU A 88 -9.93 8.78 -5.04
C LEU A 88 -11.14 8.44 -4.16
N PHE A 89 -10.91 7.94 -2.94
CA PHE A 89 -11.98 7.74 -1.97
C PHE A 89 -12.67 9.05 -1.57
N ALA A 90 -11.90 10.11 -1.31
CA ALA A 90 -12.47 11.42 -0.96
C ALA A 90 -13.33 11.99 -2.11
N CYS A 91 -12.85 11.92 -3.35
CA CYS A 91 -13.59 12.35 -4.54
C CYS A 91 -14.89 11.56 -4.76
N ALA A 92 -14.97 10.31 -4.29
CA ALA A 92 -16.20 9.52 -4.36
C ALA A 92 -17.32 10.07 -3.44
N PHE A 93 -16.97 10.73 -2.34
CA PHE A 93 -17.92 11.39 -1.44
C PHE A 93 -18.18 12.85 -1.83
N ASP A 94 -17.13 13.56 -2.23
CA ASP A 94 -17.17 14.94 -2.66
C ASP A 94 -16.30 15.16 -3.91
N PRO A 95 -16.91 15.24 -5.10
CA PRO A 95 -16.19 15.45 -6.36
C PRO A 95 -15.39 16.78 -6.43
N SER A 96 -15.62 17.71 -5.50
CA SER A 96 -14.91 18.99 -5.47
C SER A 96 -13.53 18.91 -4.81
N VAL A 97 -13.20 17.79 -4.15
CA VAL A 97 -11.90 17.57 -3.52
C VAL A 97 -10.79 17.60 -4.58
N LYS A 98 -9.81 18.47 -4.38
CA LYS A 98 -8.65 18.62 -5.28
C LYS A 98 -7.37 18.16 -4.60
N LEU A 99 -6.59 17.38 -5.34
CA LEU A 99 -5.25 16.97 -4.93
C LEU A 99 -4.29 18.17 -5.00
N PRO A 100 -3.69 18.61 -3.88
CA PRO A 100 -2.69 19.67 -3.92
C PRO A 100 -1.50 19.23 -4.77
N LEU A 101 -0.94 20.16 -5.55
CA LEU A 101 0.18 19.89 -6.46
C LEU A 101 -0.11 18.78 -7.48
N HIS A 102 -1.35 18.70 -7.98
CA HIS A 102 -1.83 17.64 -8.87
C HIS A 102 -0.83 17.26 -10.00
N GLY A 103 -0.31 18.23 -10.75
CA GLY A 103 0.64 17.95 -11.85
C GLY A 103 1.94 17.27 -11.37
N PRO A 104 2.76 17.94 -10.53
CA PRO A 104 3.99 17.35 -9.99
C PRO A 104 3.76 16.04 -9.24
N TYR A 105 2.67 15.93 -8.47
CA TYR A 105 2.33 14.70 -7.77
C TYR A 105 2.02 13.56 -8.74
N THR A 106 1.19 13.80 -9.76
CA THR A 106 0.78 12.76 -10.73
C THR A 106 1.99 12.25 -11.50
N PHE A 107 2.88 13.14 -11.93
CA PHE A 107 4.15 12.75 -12.56
C PHE A 107 5.04 11.90 -11.64
N LEU A 108 5.21 12.31 -10.38
CA LEU A 108 5.97 11.53 -9.40
C LEU A 108 5.32 10.17 -9.13
N LYS A 109 3.99 10.13 -9.05
CA LYS A 109 3.18 8.94 -8.85
C LYS A 109 3.39 7.95 -9.98
N ASP A 110 3.28 8.38 -11.24
CA ASP A 110 3.42 7.50 -12.42
C ASP A 110 4.83 6.87 -12.49
N ILE A 111 5.87 7.67 -12.24
CA ILE A 111 7.25 7.14 -12.15
C ILE A 111 7.35 6.12 -11.01
N THR A 112 6.76 6.44 -9.87
CA THR A 112 6.77 5.56 -8.69
C THR A 112 6.04 4.25 -8.97
N GLU A 113 4.91 4.27 -9.66
CA GLU A 113 4.17 3.07 -10.07
C GLU A 113 5.01 2.15 -10.93
N LEU A 114 5.70 2.72 -11.93
CA LEU A 114 6.57 1.95 -12.81
C LEU A 114 7.72 1.30 -12.03
N ILE A 115 8.35 2.06 -11.12
CA ILE A 115 9.43 1.53 -10.25
C ILE A 115 8.90 0.39 -9.37
N VAL A 116 7.72 0.55 -8.77
CA VAL A 116 7.11 -0.48 -7.92
C VAL A 116 6.74 -1.71 -8.75
N LEU A 117 6.25 -1.55 -9.98
CA LEU A 117 5.95 -2.65 -10.89
C LEU A 117 7.19 -3.50 -11.20
N VAL A 118 8.33 -2.85 -11.45
CA VAL A 118 9.62 -3.53 -11.63
C VAL A 118 10.04 -4.24 -10.33
N ALA A 119 9.94 -3.57 -9.18
CA ALA A 119 10.27 -4.15 -7.89
C ALA A 119 9.38 -5.37 -7.53
N LEU A 120 8.11 -5.34 -7.92
CA LEU A 120 7.18 -6.47 -7.84
C LEU A 120 7.63 -7.64 -8.71
N GLY A 121 8.06 -7.37 -9.95
CA GLY A 121 8.62 -8.38 -10.84
C GLY A 121 9.85 -9.05 -10.22
N VAL A 122 10.77 -8.28 -9.65
CA VAL A 122 11.94 -8.82 -8.92
C VAL A 122 11.49 -9.63 -7.69
N ALA A 123 10.49 -9.15 -6.96
CA ALA A 123 9.94 -9.84 -5.79
C ALA A 123 9.28 -11.17 -6.16
N ALA A 124 8.58 -11.23 -7.28
CA ALA A 124 7.98 -12.44 -7.85
C ALA A 124 9.06 -13.41 -8.30
N TYR A 125 10.03 -12.93 -9.09
CA TYR A 125 11.15 -13.73 -9.58
C TYR A 125 11.92 -14.38 -8.43
N ARG A 126 12.17 -13.62 -7.35
CA ARG A 126 12.84 -14.16 -6.16
C ARG A 126 12.05 -15.24 -5.42
N ARG A 127 10.72 -15.17 -5.45
CA ARG A 127 9.84 -16.13 -4.77
C ARG A 127 9.60 -17.38 -5.61
N LEU A 128 9.50 -17.23 -6.92
CA LEU A 128 9.09 -18.30 -7.84
C LEU A 128 10.28 -19.01 -8.49
N VAL A 129 11.39 -18.30 -8.70
CA VAL A 129 12.55 -18.81 -9.44
C VAL A 129 13.76 -19.01 -8.53
N THR A 130 14.33 -17.94 -7.96
CA THR A 130 15.61 -18.07 -7.23
C THR A 130 15.50 -18.71 -5.85
N LYS A 131 14.34 -18.60 -5.20
CA LYS A 131 13.99 -19.23 -3.92
C LYS A 131 15.16 -19.24 -2.90
N PRO A 132 15.67 -18.06 -2.46
CA PRO A 132 16.80 -18.01 -1.53
C PRO A 132 16.49 -18.76 -0.23
N ALA A 133 17.46 -19.49 0.34
CA ALA A 133 17.25 -20.35 1.52
C ALA A 133 16.64 -19.65 2.76
N ARG A 134 16.80 -18.33 2.88
CA ARG A 134 16.22 -17.49 3.95
C ARG A 134 14.77 -17.07 3.70
N LEU A 135 14.21 -17.36 2.53
CA LEU A 135 12.89 -16.94 2.10
C LEU A 135 11.91 -18.11 2.28
N SER A 136 11.01 -18.01 3.27
CA SER A 136 9.91 -18.95 3.39
C SER A 136 8.89 -18.70 2.28
N PHE A 137 8.49 -19.76 1.59
CA PHE A 137 7.39 -19.68 0.63
C PHE A 137 6.06 -19.62 1.39
N SER A 138 5.21 -18.67 1.04
CA SER A 138 3.85 -18.55 1.58
C SER A 138 2.91 -18.12 0.47
N GLY A 139 1.78 -18.83 0.32
CA GLY A 139 0.73 -18.45 -0.62
C GLY A 139 0.17 -17.05 -0.31
N GLU A 140 0.13 -16.67 0.96
CA GLU A 140 -0.25 -15.33 1.41
C GLU A 140 0.69 -14.27 0.82
N ALA A 141 2.00 -14.54 0.74
CA ALA A 141 2.96 -13.61 0.17
C ALA A 141 2.76 -13.41 -1.33
N LEU A 142 2.38 -14.46 -2.08
CA LEU A 142 2.05 -14.35 -3.51
C LEU A 142 0.72 -13.64 -3.71
N LEU A 143 -0.27 -13.91 -2.86
CA LEU A 143 -1.55 -13.22 -2.88
C LEU A 143 -1.37 -11.71 -2.67
N ILE A 144 -0.63 -11.31 -1.63
CA ILE A 144 -0.31 -9.90 -1.37
C ILE A 144 0.40 -9.29 -2.57
N LEU A 145 1.39 -9.98 -3.14
CA LEU A 145 2.11 -9.49 -4.32
C LEU A 145 1.17 -9.25 -5.52
N GLY A 146 0.22 -10.17 -5.74
CA GLY A 146 -0.81 -10.05 -6.78
C GLY A 146 -1.80 -8.92 -6.52
N LEU A 147 -2.24 -8.73 -5.27
CA LEU A 147 -3.14 -7.64 -4.88
C LEU A 147 -2.48 -6.28 -5.12
N ILE A 148 -1.21 -6.14 -4.74
CA ILE A 148 -0.42 -4.94 -5.00
C ILE A 148 -0.32 -4.68 -6.51
N GLY A 149 0.04 -5.70 -7.31
CA GLY A 149 0.16 -5.55 -8.75
C GLY A 149 -1.16 -5.15 -9.40
N THR A 150 -2.26 -5.75 -8.94
CA THR A 150 -3.61 -5.42 -9.41
C THR A 150 -3.97 -3.97 -9.10
N LEU A 151 -3.63 -3.48 -7.90
CA LEU A 151 -3.85 -2.08 -7.51
C LEU A 151 -3.16 -1.12 -8.49
N ILE A 152 -1.88 -1.33 -8.78
CA ILE A 152 -1.11 -0.46 -9.68
C ILE A 152 -1.65 -0.52 -11.12
N LEU A 153 -1.91 -1.72 -11.62
CA LEU A 153 -2.49 -1.89 -12.95
C LEU A 153 -3.86 -1.23 -13.07
N SER A 154 -4.67 -1.29 -12.01
CA SER A 154 -5.98 -0.62 -11.98
C SER A 154 -5.87 0.89 -12.00
N ASP A 155 -4.85 1.49 -11.34
CA ASP A 155 -4.65 2.95 -11.38
C ASP A 155 -4.17 3.41 -12.76
N PHE A 156 -3.25 2.67 -13.40
CA PHE A 156 -2.86 2.95 -14.79
C PHE A 156 -4.03 2.85 -15.78
N LEU A 157 -4.92 1.87 -15.60
CA LEU A 157 -6.12 1.75 -16.43
C LEU A 157 -7.08 2.92 -16.19
N LEU A 158 -7.22 3.38 -14.94
CA LEU A 158 -8.00 4.57 -14.60
C LEU A 158 -7.48 5.82 -15.32
N ASP A 159 -6.17 6.07 -15.24
CA ASP A 159 -5.57 7.23 -15.91
C ASP A 159 -5.61 7.11 -17.44
N GLY A 160 -5.34 5.92 -17.98
CA GLY A 160 -5.38 5.68 -19.43
C GLY A 160 -6.78 5.88 -20.02
N THR A 161 -7.83 5.42 -19.32
CA THR A 161 -9.22 5.63 -19.75
C THR A 161 -9.66 7.08 -19.61
N ALA A 162 -9.23 7.78 -18.54
CA ALA A 162 -9.48 9.21 -18.39
C ALA A 162 -8.84 10.04 -19.50
N PHE A 163 -7.59 9.73 -19.86
CA PHE A 163 -6.87 10.38 -20.96
C PHE A 163 -7.55 10.14 -22.32
N ALA A 164 -7.94 8.88 -22.61
CA ALA A 164 -8.64 8.54 -23.85
C ALA A 164 -10.00 9.26 -23.96
N LEU A 165 -10.72 9.41 -22.84
CA LEU A 165 -11.99 10.16 -22.81
C LEU A 165 -11.75 11.64 -23.13
N ALA A 166 -10.74 12.26 -22.51
CA ALA A 166 -10.41 13.66 -22.72
C ALA A 166 -10.13 13.98 -24.19
N MET A 167 -9.30 13.16 -24.86
CA MET A 167 -9.01 13.33 -26.29
C MET A 167 -10.26 13.23 -27.18
N LYS A 168 -11.23 12.39 -26.81
CA LYS A 168 -12.48 12.25 -27.58
C LYS A 168 -13.38 13.47 -27.45
N THR A 169 -13.40 14.13 -26.29
CA THR A 169 -14.17 15.37 -26.08
C THR A 169 -13.57 16.59 -26.77
N GLU A 170 -12.27 16.55 -27.09
CA GLU A 170 -11.55 17.64 -27.77
C GLU A 170 -11.56 17.51 -29.31
N ALA A 171 -12.08 16.40 -29.85
CA ALA A 171 -12.19 16.10 -31.29
C ALA A 171 -13.62 16.32 -31.81
#